data_AF-A0AAD1Y368-F1
#
_entry.id   AF-A0AAD1Y368-F1
#
_cell.length_a   1.000
_cell.length_b   1.000
_cell.length_c   1.000
_cell.angle_alpha   90.00
_cell.angle_beta   90.00
_cell.angle_gamma   90.00
#
_symmetry.space_group_name_H-M   'P 1'
#
loop_
_entity.id
_entity.type
_entity.pdbx_description
1 polymer ?
#
loop_
_entity_poly.entity_id
_entity_poly.type
_entity_poly.pdbx_seq_one_letter_code
_entity_poly.pdbx_strand_id
1 'polypeptide(L)'
;MGIWAMSKIGSQPMIKELLYNDQKDIRESVLYILAEMDTLKWFKYALFCGSYQDNYSPLESSLVQYSPRLDQVKQKETISEMCEMINASLSQVDVYKTCVNLKFSKKSFNTIIGRRAHIEYLQNSDVLRIIISKYKDIFVTVE
;
A
#
# COMPACT_ATOMS: atom_id res chain seq x y z
N MET A 1 6.46 15.54 0.21
CA MET A 1 5.22 16.25 -0.14
C MET A 1 4.18 15.26 -0.68
N GLY A 2 3.89 14.18 0.07
CA GLY A 2 3.07 13.04 -0.38
C GLY A 2 1.56 13.31 -0.47
N ILE A 3 0.71 12.29 -0.25
CA ILE A 3 -0.76 12.42 -0.22
C ILE A 3 -1.23 13.63 0.59
N TRP A 4 -0.54 13.91 1.70
CA TRP A 4 -0.84 15.02 2.60
C TRP A 4 -0.67 16.42 1.99
N ALA A 5 0.16 16.58 0.95
CA ALA A 5 0.26 17.85 0.22
C ALA A 5 -0.85 18.00 -0.83
N MET A 6 -1.35 16.88 -1.39
CA MET A 6 -2.43 16.88 -2.38
C MET A 6 -3.82 17.07 -1.74
N SER A 7 -4.00 16.71 -0.46
CA SER A 7 -5.25 16.98 0.26
C SER A 7 -5.60 18.47 0.36
N LYS A 8 -4.62 19.37 0.14
CA LYS A 8 -4.82 20.82 0.14
C LYS A 8 -5.29 21.42 -1.20
N ILE A 9 -5.25 20.70 -2.32
CA ILE A 9 -5.44 21.29 -3.67
C ILE A 9 -6.79 20.92 -4.32
N GLY A 10 -7.57 20.04 -3.69
CA GLY A 10 -8.91 19.68 -4.15
C GLY A 10 -9.21 18.26 -3.70
N SER A 11 -10.18 18.10 -2.80
CA SER A 11 -10.47 16.84 -2.14
C SER A 11 -11.19 15.88 -3.09
N GLN A 12 -10.44 15.16 -3.93
CA GLN A 12 -10.99 14.03 -4.68
C GLN A 12 -11.61 13.01 -3.69
N PRO A 13 -12.75 12.38 -4.00
CA PRO A 13 -13.40 11.42 -3.12
C PRO A 13 -12.45 10.34 -2.60
N MET A 14 -11.64 9.76 -3.50
CA MET A 14 -10.59 8.80 -3.15
C MET A 14 -9.60 9.30 -2.09
N ILE A 15 -9.22 10.59 -2.12
CA ILE A 15 -8.29 11.15 -1.12
C ILE A 15 -8.98 11.26 0.26
N LYS A 16 -10.30 11.48 0.30
CA LYS A 16 -11.05 11.46 1.56
C LYS A 16 -11.09 10.04 2.14
N GLU A 17 -11.40 9.05 1.31
CA GLU A 17 -11.41 7.63 1.70
C GLU A 17 -10.04 7.16 2.19
N LEU A 18 -8.96 7.49 1.47
CA LEU A 18 -7.58 7.16 1.87
C LEU A 18 -7.13 7.81 3.18
N LEU A 19 -7.81 8.89 3.60
CA LEU A 19 -7.52 9.62 4.83
C LEU A 19 -8.56 9.36 5.93
N TYR A 20 -9.46 8.39 5.76
CA TYR A 20 -10.57 8.08 6.69
C TYR A 20 -11.50 9.28 6.96
N ASN A 21 -11.59 10.21 6.02
CA ASN A 21 -12.37 11.46 6.12
C ASN A 21 -13.63 11.46 5.24
N ASP A 22 -14.02 10.30 4.73
CA ASP A 22 -15.25 10.08 3.98
C ASP A 22 -16.49 9.98 4.89
N GLN A 23 -16.31 9.56 6.15
CA GLN A 23 -17.35 9.48 7.18
C GLN A 23 -16.92 10.15 8.50
N LYS A 24 -17.88 10.37 9.41
CA LYS A 24 -17.60 10.89 10.76
C LYS A 24 -17.04 9.81 11.69
N ASP A 25 -17.58 8.60 11.61
CA ASP A 25 -17.05 7.42 12.29
C ASP A 25 -16.14 6.66 11.33
N ILE A 26 -14.92 6.33 11.78
CA ILE A 26 -13.96 5.56 10.97
C ILE A 26 -14.49 4.15 10.72
N ARG A 27 -15.31 3.58 11.62
CA ARG A 27 -15.90 2.25 11.40
C ARG A 27 -16.90 2.21 10.25
N GLU A 28 -17.43 3.37 9.86
CA GLU A 28 -18.30 3.52 8.69
C GLU A 28 -17.51 3.89 7.42
N SER A 29 -16.21 4.14 7.54
CA SER A 29 -15.37 4.51 6.39
C SER A 29 -15.25 3.36 5.39
N VAL A 30 -15.10 3.71 4.11
CA VAL A 30 -14.93 2.73 3.02
C VAL A 30 -13.79 1.74 3.32
N LEU A 31 -12.65 2.22 3.82
CA LEU A 31 -11.50 1.35 4.11
C LEU A 31 -11.78 0.38 5.27
N TYR A 32 -12.53 0.79 6.29
CA TYR A 32 -12.91 -0.10 7.40
C TYR A 32 -13.84 -1.21 6.91
N ILE A 33 -14.87 -0.85 6.15
CA ILE A 33 -15.82 -1.80 5.55
C ILE A 33 -15.08 -2.81 4.67
N LEU A 34 -14.14 -2.34 3.83
CA LEU A 34 -13.33 -3.23 2.98
C LEU A 34 -12.47 -4.21 3.79
N ALA A 35 -11.94 -3.79 4.94
CA ALA A 35 -11.18 -4.67 5.84
C ALA A 35 -12.09 -5.74 6.46
N GLU A 36 -13.32 -5.40 6.83
CA GLU A 36 -14.31 -6.34 7.39
C GLU A 36 -14.81 -7.38 6.37
N MET A 37 -14.88 -7.01 5.09
CA MET A 37 -15.35 -7.92 4.03
C MET A 37 -14.42 -9.13 3.78
N ASP A 38 -13.20 -9.14 4.34
CA ASP A 38 -12.25 -10.27 4.28
C ASP A 38 -12.04 -10.77 2.83
N THR A 39 -11.87 -9.85 1.89
CA THR A 39 -11.79 -10.15 0.45
C THR A 39 -10.41 -10.63 0.02
N LEU A 40 -9.35 -10.40 0.81
CA LEU A 40 -7.99 -10.79 0.43
C LEU A 40 -7.81 -12.31 0.37
N LYS A 41 -8.61 -13.08 1.12
CA LYS A 41 -8.63 -14.55 1.06
C LYS A 41 -9.02 -15.12 -0.31
N TRP A 42 -9.61 -14.32 -1.20
CA TRP A 42 -9.95 -14.74 -2.55
C TRP A 42 -8.72 -14.86 -3.46
N PHE A 43 -7.59 -14.26 -3.06
CA PHE A 43 -6.34 -14.36 -3.79
C PHE A 43 -5.52 -15.53 -3.26
N LYS A 44 -4.86 -16.26 -4.16
CA LYS A 44 -3.87 -17.27 -3.75
C LYS A 44 -2.55 -16.63 -3.29
N TYR A 45 -2.17 -15.54 -3.95
CA TYR A 45 -0.89 -14.85 -3.78
C TYR A 45 -1.09 -13.36 -3.59
N ALA A 46 -0.37 -12.76 -2.65
CA ALA A 46 -0.32 -11.31 -2.44
C ALA A 46 1.14 -10.81 -2.44
N LEU A 47 1.49 -9.98 -3.43
CA LEU A 47 2.81 -9.38 -3.54
C LEU A 47 2.77 -7.90 -3.14
N PHE A 48 3.49 -7.57 -2.07
CA PHE A 48 3.67 -6.20 -1.59
C PHE A 48 5.06 -5.68 -1.96
N CYS A 49 5.09 -4.53 -2.64
CA CYS A 49 6.31 -3.87 -3.08
C CYS A 49 6.36 -2.47 -2.47
N GLY A 50 7.47 -2.11 -1.83
CA GLY A 50 7.67 -0.79 -1.22
C GLY A 50 9.09 -0.26 -1.41
N SER A 51 9.29 1.06 -1.46
CA SER A 51 10.63 1.66 -1.62
C SER A 51 10.91 2.67 -0.52
N TYR A 52 12.13 2.70 0.01
CA TYR A 52 12.60 3.82 0.83
C TYR A 52 12.65 5.15 0.06
N GLN A 53 12.62 5.10 -1.28
CA GLN A 53 12.58 6.28 -2.14
C GLN A 53 11.15 6.75 -2.43
N ASP A 54 10.13 6.02 -1.93
CA ASP A 54 8.73 6.44 -2.01
C ASP A 54 8.44 7.46 -0.91
N ASN A 55 8.19 8.71 -1.32
CA ASN A 55 7.82 9.79 -0.43
C ASN A 55 6.31 10.07 -0.47
N TYR A 56 5.55 9.21 -1.16
CA TYR A 56 4.10 9.30 -1.28
C TYR A 56 3.37 8.52 -0.20
N SER A 57 3.72 7.24 -0.04
CA SER A 57 3.23 6.36 1.02
C SER A 57 4.39 5.91 1.91
N PRO A 58 4.22 5.83 3.24
CA PRO A 58 5.21 5.23 4.12
C PRO A 58 5.53 3.79 3.71
N LEU A 59 6.79 3.40 3.82
CA LEU A 59 7.24 2.04 3.47
C LEU A 59 6.46 0.97 4.24
N GLU A 60 6.21 1.21 5.53
CA GLU A 60 5.50 0.27 6.40
C GLU A 60 4.08 0.03 5.87
N SER A 61 3.41 1.06 5.35
CA SER A 61 2.09 0.91 4.73
C SER A 61 2.17 0.11 3.44
N SER A 62 3.14 0.38 2.57
CA SER A 62 3.34 -0.38 1.31
C SER A 62 3.65 -1.86 1.55
N LEU A 63 4.25 -2.21 2.68
CA LEU A 63 4.61 -3.58 3.06
C LEU A 63 3.62 -4.22 4.03
N VAL A 64 2.51 -3.54 4.36
CA VAL A 64 1.52 -3.99 5.36
C VAL A 64 2.23 -4.42 6.65
N GLN A 65 3.00 -3.49 7.22
CA GLN A 65 3.76 -3.66 8.44
C GLN A 65 3.25 -2.69 9.50
N TYR A 66 3.33 -3.12 10.76
CA TYR A 66 3.04 -2.26 11.89
C TYR A 66 4.00 -1.06 11.89
N SER A 67 3.46 0.14 12.12
CA SER A 67 4.25 1.36 12.26
C SER A 67 4.15 1.86 13.70
N PRO A 68 5.29 2.17 14.36
CA PRO A 68 5.28 2.85 15.67
C PRO A 68 4.55 4.21 15.66
N ARG A 69 4.28 4.76 14.48
CA ARG A 69 3.47 5.98 14.33
C ARG A 69 2.01 5.76 14.70
N LEU A 70 1.52 4.52 14.66
CA LEU A 70 0.14 4.19 15.03
C LEU A 70 -0.17 4.59 16.47
N ASP A 71 0.78 4.40 17.39
CA ASP A 71 0.64 4.75 18.81
C ASP A 71 0.42 6.26 19.05
N GLN A 72 0.70 7.09 18.04
CA GLN A 72 0.56 8.54 18.08
C GLN A 72 -0.77 9.03 17.47
N VAL A 73 -1.56 8.13 16.88
CA VAL A 73 -2.82 8.46 16.21
C VAL A 73 -3.97 8.38 17.22
N LYS A 74 -4.89 9.36 17.17
CA LYS A 74 -6.05 9.41 18.07
C LYS A 74 -6.98 8.21 17.93
N GLN A 75 -7.10 7.67 16.72
CA GLN A 75 -7.97 6.53 16.39
C GLN A 75 -7.19 5.22 16.28
N LYS A 76 -6.11 5.07 17.06
CA LYS A 76 -5.21 3.93 17.01
C LYS A 76 -5.93 2.60 17.24
N GLU A 77 -6.96 2.57 18.10
CA GLU A 77 -7.73 1.36 18.40
C GLU A 77 -8.47 0.87 17.15
N THR A 78 -9.24 1.74 16.50
CA THR A 78 -9.99 1.41 15.28
C THR A 78 -9.08 1.06 14.10
N ILE A 79 -7.95 1.76 13.96
CA ILE A 79 -6.96 1.43 12.91
C ILE A 79 -6.27 0.10 13.23
N SER A 80 -6.03 -0.22 14.51
CA SER A 80 -5.48 -1.52 14.93
C SER A 80 -6.45 -2.65 14.61
N GLU A 81 -7.75 -2.49 14.91
CA GLU A 81 -8.81 -3.42 14.52
C GLU A 81 -8.77 -3.71 13.01
N MET A 82 -8.66 -2.68 12.18
CA MET A 82 -8.51 -2.84 10.72
C MET A 82 -7.24 -3.60 10.33
N CYS A 83 -6.10 -3.28 10.94
CA CYS A 83 -4.84 -3.98 10.68
C CYS A 83 -4.93 -5.45 11.08
N GLU A 84 -5.61 -5.79 12.17
CA GLU A 84 -5.85 -7.16 12.60
C GLU A 84 -6.72 -7.92 11.59
N MET A 85 -7.83 -7.33 11.12
CA MET A 85 -8.68 -7.92 10.08
C MET A 85 -7.89 -8.19 8.78
N ILE A 86 -7.11 -7.22 8.32
CA ILE A 86 -6.27 -7.36 7.12
C ILE A 86 -5.22 -8.46 7.32
N ASN A 87 -4.54 -8.49 8.48
CA ASN A 87 -3.53 -9.52 8.78
C ASN A 87 -4.15 -10.92 8.87
N ALA A 88 -5.35 -11.05 9.45
CA ALA A 88 -6.08 -12.32 9.49
C ALA A 88 -6.43 -12.80 8.07
N SER A 89 -6.88 -11.90 7.20
CA SER A 89 -7.13 -12.21 5.78
C SER A 89 -5.86 -12.65 5.06
N LEU A 90 -4.75 -11.91 5.28
CA LEU A 90 -3.46 -12.22 4.67
C LEU A 90 -2.82 -13.52 5.20
N SER A 91 -3.19 -13.99 6.39
CA SER A 91 -2.71 -15.28 6.90
C SER A 91 -3.23 -16.49 6.10
N GLN A 92 -4.25 -16.28 5.26
CA GLN A 92 -4.88 -17.30 4.42
C GLN A 92 -4.30 -17.36 3.01
N VAL A 93 -3.30 -16.52 2.69
CA VAL A 93 -2.73 -16.40 1.33
C VAL A 93 -1.21 -16.41 1.38
N ASP A 94 -0.58 -16.77 0.26
CA ASP A 94 0.87 -16.75 0.14
C ASP A 94 1.35 -15.30 -0.06
N VAL A 95 1.90 -14.71 1.01
CA VAL A 95 2.34 -13.31 1.05
C VAL A 95 3.83 -13.18 0.75
N TYR A 96 4.15 -12.34 -0.24
CA TYR A 96 5.52 -11.94 -0.57
C TYR A 96 5.70 -10.45 -0.34
N LYS A 97 6.79 -10.06 0.32
CA LYS A 97 7.12 -8.65 0.59
C LYS A 97 8.52 -8.36 0.06
N THR A 98 8.67 -7.29 -0.71
CA THR A 98 9.97 -6.88 -1.26
C THR A 98 10.15 -5.38 -1.20
N CYS A 99 11.40 -4.97 -0.93
CA CYS A 99 11.81 -3.59 -0.99
C CYS A 99 12.72 -3.36 -2.20
N VAL A 100 12.36 -2.43 -3.07
CA VAL A 100 13.12 -2.16 -4.30
C VAL A 100 13.80 -0.80 -4.23
N ASN A 101 15.08 -0.79 -4.59
CA ASN A 101 15.84 0.42 -4.79
C ASN A 101 15.93 0.73 -6.29
N LEU A 102 15.33 1.85 -6.69
CA LEU A 102 15.18 2.29 -8.07
C LEU A 102 16.30 3.27 -8.43
N LYS A 103 16.92 3.07 -9.59
CA LYS A 103 17.85 4.04 -10.17
C LYS A 103 17.09 4.99 -11.09
N PHE A 104 17.01 6.26 -10.68
CA PHE A 104 16.33 7.30 -11.46
C PHE A 104 17.33 8.02 -12.36
N SER A 105 17.19 7.91 -13.69
CA SER A 105 18.15 8.47 -14.65
C SER A 105 17.93 9.95 -15.02
N LYS A 106 16.72 10.50 -14.84
CA LYS A 106 16.37 11.89 -15.20
C LYS A 106 15.48 12.52 -14.14
N LYS A 107 15.67 13.79 -13.75
CA LYS A 107 14.73 14.50 -12.85
C LYS A 107 13.35 14.64 -13.54
N SER A 108 12.27 14.25 -12.84
CA SER A 108 10.88 14.31 -13.32
C SER A 108 9.99 15.04 -12.31
N PHE A 109 8.88 15.66 -12.73
CA PHE A 109 7.87 16.25 -11.84
C PHE A 109 7.37 15.27 -10.76
N ASN A 110 7.34 13.96 -11.05
CA ASN A 110 6.98 12.92 -10.07
C ASN A 110 7.95 12.87 -8.88
N THR A 111 9.20 13.32 -9.06
CA THR A 111 10.21 13.44 -7.99
C THR A 111 9.80 14.50 -6.98
N ILE A 112 9.13 15.58 -7.43
CA ILE A 112 8.73 16.71 -6.61
C ILE A 112 7.50 16.35 -5.76
N ILE A 113 6.57 15.57 -6.32
CA ILE A 113 5.35 15.08 -5.65
C ILE A 113 5.66 13.88 -4.74
N GLY A 114 6.86 13.30 -4.83
CA GLY A 114 7.28 12.15 -4.04
C GLY A 114 6.69 10.80 -4.49
N ARG A 115 5.84 10.81 -5.54
CA ARG A 115 5.21 9.63 -6.17
C ARG A 115 6.10 8.89 -7.15
N ARG A 116 7.32 9.36 -7.35
CA ARG A 116 8.16 8.81 -8.41
C ARG A 116 8.41 7.32 -8.21
N ALA A 117 8.92 6.92 -7.05
CA ALA A 117 9.14 5.50 -6.77
C ALA A 117 7.82 4.71 -6.86
N HIS A 118 6.73 5.29 -6.34
CA HIS A 118 5.39 4.70 -6.40
C HIS A 118 4.92 4.37 -7.83
N ILE A 119 5.13 5.28 -8.77
CA ILE A 119 4.74 5.10 -10.19
C ILE A 119 5.75 4.21 -10.92
N GLU A 120 7.04 4.38 -10.66
CA GLU A 120 8.09 3.61 -11.35
C GLU A 120 7.98 2.10 -11.05
N TYR A 121 7.39 1.69 -9.92
CA TYR A 121 7.09 0.28 -9.65
C TYR A 121 6.33 -0.42 -10.79
N LEU A 122 5.36 0.28 -11.37
CA LEU A 122 4.47 -0.25 -12.40
C LEU A 122 4.99 -0.01 -13.82
N GLN A 123 5.99 0.86 -13.98
CA GLN A 123 6.45 1.32 -15.29
C GLN A 123 7.91 0.95 -15.58
N ASN A 124 8.70 0.63 -14.57
CA ASN A 124 10.10 0.24 -14.75
C ASN A 124 10.17 -1.19 -15.29
N SER A 125 10.63 -1.31 -16.54
CA SER A 125 10.73 -2.58 -17.24
C SER A 125 11.63 -3.58 -16.54
N ASP A 126 12.67 -3.16 -15.83
CA ASP A 126 13.56 -4.06 -15.09
C ASP A 126 12.86 -4.62 -13.84
N VAL A 127 12.12 -3.79 -13.11
CA VAL A 127 11.30 -4.25 -11.97
C VAL A 127 10.20 -5.20 -12.43
N LEU A 128 9.49 -4.85 -13.50
CA LEU A 128 8.48 -5.72 -14.08
C LEU A 128 9.09 -7.05 -14.56
N ARG A 129 10.27 -7.01 -15.19
CA ARG A 129 11.00 -8.23 -15.59
C ARG A 129 11.39 -9.08 -14.39
N ILE A 130 11.80 -8.48 -13.28
CA ILE A 130 12.10 -9.22 -12.04
C ILE A 130 10.82 -9.91 -11.53
N ILE A 131 9.70 -9.18 -11.42
CA ILE A 131 8.42 -9.74 -10.98
C ILE A 131 7.97 -10.88 -11.92
N ILE A 132 8.04 -10.67 -13.23
CA ILE A 132 7.67 -11.67 -14.24
C ILE A 132 8.63 -12.86 -14.23
N SER A 133 9.93 -12.65 -14.00
CA SER A 133 10.90 -13.75 -13.91
C SER A 133 10.61 -14.67 -12.72
N LYS A 134 10.03 -14.11 -11.66
CA LYS A 134 9.56 -14.82 -10.49
C LYS A 134 8.14 -15.36 -10.63
N TYR A 135 7.49 -15.16 -11.78
CA TYR A 135 6.12 -15.61 -12.00
C TYR A 135 5.95 -17.11 -11.79
N LYS A 136 6.90 -17.95 -12.22
CA LYS A 136 6.81 -19.39 -11.98
C LYS A 136 6.92 -19.73 -10.50
N ASP A 137 7.88 -19.12 -9.80
CA ASP A 137 8.09 -19.30 -8.36
C ASP A 137 6.89 -18.79 -7.54
N ILE A 138 6.19 -17.75 -8.02
CA ILE A 138 5.09 -17.08 -7.32
C ILE A 138 3.72 -17.63 -7.71
N PHE A 139 3.48 -18.01 -8.97
CA PHE A 139 2.13 -18.29 -9.48
C PHE A 139 1.94 -19.70 -10.07
N VAL A 140 3.02 -20.45 -10.32
CA VAL A 140 2.93 -21.81 -10.85
C VAL A 140 3.33 -22.79 -9.76
N THR A 141 2.37 -23.12 -8.88
CA THR A 141 2.44 -24.41 -8.19
C THR A 141 2.00 -25.45 -9.20
N VAL A 142 2.94 -26.29 -9.62
CA VAL A 142 2.64 -27.53 -10.35
C VAL A 142 1.80 -28.41 -9.43
N GLU A 143 0.76 -29.02 -10.00
CA GLU A 143 -0.15 -30.01 -9.37
C GLU A 143 0.58 -31.11 -8.59
#